data_AF-A0A531KMM7-F1
#
_entry.id   AF-A0A531KMM7-F1
#
_cell.length_a   1.000
_cell.length_b   1.000
_cell.length_c   1.000
_cell.angle_alpha   90.00
_cell.angle_beta   90.00
_cell.angle_gamma   90.00
#
_symmetry.space_group_name_H-M   'P 1'
#
loop_
_entity.id
_entity.type
_entity.pdbx_description
1 polymer ?
#
loop_
_entity_poly.entity_id
_entity_poly.type
_entity_poly.pdbx_seq_one_letter_code
_entity_poly.pdbx_strand_id
1 'polypeptide(L)'
;FTASDRHRAEVRHGLNIGFPGGTYEQAFYVADVTGSGAVTRNGMDTTVSAYGFAIAMPVRQSGSLRLIGIVPKAHEADETITFEAIRADVERDTGIKVNEVNWFSTYRVHHRVAERFRVGRVFLCGDAGHIHSPAGGQGMNTGMGDAVNLGWKLAAVVQGRADQRLLDSYEPERIAFARKLIESTDTAFRFITSRSRLVGLFRRYLMPKILN
;
A
#
# COMPACT_ATOMS: atom_id res chain seq x y z
N PHE A 1 -4.13 17.67 19.49
CA PHE A 1 -4.33 17.68 18.03
C PHE A 1 -3.99 16.31 17.48
N THR A 2 -4.86 15.75 16.63
CA THR A 2 -4.67 14.47 15.94
C THR A 2 -4.70 14.73 14.44
N ALA A 3 -3.66 14.32 13.72
CA ALA A 3 -3.60 14.46 12.27
C ALA A 3 -3.87 13.11 11.60
N SER A 4 -4.96 13.02 10.84
CA SER A 4 -5.24 11.91 9.91
C SER A 4 -5.38 12.47 8.48
N ASP A 5 -4.57 11.94 7.56
CA ASP A 5 -4.50 12.09 6.11
C ASP A 5 -4.44 13.47 5.45
N ARG A 6 -5.26 14.45 5.87
CA ARG A 6 -5.47 15.72 5.13
C ARG A 6 -4.41 16.81 5.40
N HIS A 7 -3.65 16.70 6.49
CA HIS A 7 -2.58 17.64 6.90
C HIS A 7 -1.23 16.94 7.19
N ARG A 8 -1.00 15.78 6.54
CA ARG A 8 0.10 14.83 6.82
C ARG A 8 1.52 15.41 6.80
N ALA A 9 1.80 16.36 5.89
CA ALA A 9 3.12 16.96 5.74
C ALA A 9 3.27 18.21 6.62
N GLU A 10 2.23 19.05 6.72
CA GLU A 10 2.28 20.30 7.48
C GLU A 10 2.47 20.08 8.98
N VAL A 11 1.77 19.10 9.57
CA VAL A 11 1.91 18.83 11.02
C VAL A 11 3.28 18.23 11.33
N ARG A 12 3.81 17.33 10.48
CA ARG A 12 5.16 16.79 10.69
C ARG A 12 6.25 17.84 10.47
N HIS A 13 6.14 18.64 9.41
CA HIS A 13 7.11 19.70 9.12
C HIS A 13 7.09 20.79 10.19
N GLY A 14 5.90 21.20 10.64
CA GLY A 14 5.74 22.18 11.72
C GLY A 14 6.28 21.71 13.06
N LEU A 15 6.37 20.39 13.29
CA LEU A 15 6.95 19.78 14.48
C LEU A 15 8.40 19.30 14.30
N ASN A 16 8.98 19.52 13.11
CA ASN A 16 10.31 19.05 12.73
C ASN A 16 10.52 17.53 12.99
N ILE A 17 9.50 16.73 12.68
CA ILE A 17 9.56 15.27 12.84
C ILE A 17 10.08 14.65 11.55
N GLY A 18 11.21 13.93 11.63
CA GLY A 18 11.76 13.18 10.50
C GLY A 18 10.80 12.09 10.02
N PHE A 19 10.83 11.82 8.71
CA PHE A 19 10.02 10.77 8.07
C PHE A 19 10.91 9.85 7.23
N PRO A 20 11.86 9.13 7.87
CA PRO A 20 12.81 8.25 7.19
C PRO A 20 12.12 7.06 6.52
N GLY A 21 12.78 6.56 5.48
CA GLY A 21 12.35 5.43 4.69
C GLY A 21 12.66 5.63 3.21
N GLY A 22 12.06 4.82 2.35
CA GLY A 22 12.36 4.78 0.93
C GLY A 22 11.14 4.93 0.04
N THR A 23 11.42 5.02 -1.25
CA THR A 23 10.45 4.98 -2.33
C THR A 23 10.81 3.79 -3.20
N TYR A 24 9.84 2.97 -3.58
CA TYR A 24 10.09 1.90 -4.54
C TYR A 24 10.44 2.50 -5.91
N GLU A 25 11.39 1.89 -6.60
CA GLU A 25 11.79 2.33 -7.95
C GLU A 25 10.68 2.10 -8.97
N GLN A 26 9.81 1.12 -8.74
CA GLN A 26 8.71 0.82 -9.63
C GLN A 26 7.52 1.76 -9.41
N ALA A 27 6.90 2.18 -10.50
CA ALA A 27 5.56 2.78 -10.48
C ALA A 27 4.50 1.67 -10.59
N PHE A 28 3.34 1.90 -9.98
CA PHE A 28 2.20 1.00 -10.02
C PHE A 28 1.06 1.69 -10.76
N TYR A 29 0.18 0.89 -11.35
CA TYR A 29 -1.07 1.38 -11.92
C TYR A 29 -2.25 0.76 -11.21
N VAL A 30 -3.37 1.47 -11.26
CA VAL A 30 -4.71 0.95 -10.96
C VAL A 30 -5.65 1.41 -12.07
N ALA A 31 -6.48 0.50 -12.55
CA ALA A 31 -7.49 0.77 -13.56
C ALA A 31 -8.81 0.12 -13.17
N ASP A 32 -9.92 0.85 -13.30
CA ASP A 32 -11.26 0.27 -13.29
C ASP A 32 -11.76 0.20 -14.73
N VAL A 33 -12.08 -1.01 -15.18
CA VAL A 33 -12.35 -1.30 -16.59
C VAL A 33 -13.58 -2.17 -16.75
N THR A 34 -14.20 -2.11 -17.93
CA THR A 34 -15.15 -3.10 -18.40
C THR A 34 -14.46 -3.97 -19.43
N GLY A 35 -14.57 -5.29 -19.31
CA GLY A 35 -13.83 -6.21 -20.16
C GLY A 35 -14.25 -7.67 -20.00
N SER A 36 -13.57 -8.55 -20.74
CA SER A 36 -13.81 -9.98 -20.72
C SER A 36 -12.52 -10.77 -20.46
N GLY A 37 -12.65 -11.84 -19.70
CA GLY A 37 -11.55 -12.75 -19.37
C GLY A 37 -11.96 -13.70 -18.24
N ALA A 38 -11.14 -14.71 -17.99
CA ALA A 38 -11.39 -15.66 -16.91
C ALA A 38 -11.03 -15.04 -15.56
N VAL A 39 -12.00 -14.39 -14.91
CA VAL A 39 -11.85 -13.83 -13.55
C VAL A 39 -12.73 -14.58 -12.56
N THR A 40 -12.17 -14.92 -11.41
CA THR A 40 -12.88 -15.51 -10.28
C THR A 40 -13.91 -14.52 -9.73
N ARG A 41 -15.20 -14.82 -9.94
CA ARG A 41 -16.33 -13.92 -9.59
C ARG A 41 -16.35 -13.43 -8.13
N ASN A 42 -15.86 -14.25 -7.19
CA ASN A 42 -15.86 -13.96 -5.76
C ASN A 42 -14.46 -13.94 -5.15
N GLY A 43 -13.45 -13.61 -5.95
CA GLY A 43 -12.05 -13.70 -5.55
C GLY A 43 -11.19 -12.58 -6.08
N MET A 44 -9.88 -12.78 -5.94
CA MET A 44 -8.85 -11.91 -6.47
C MET A 44 -7.88 -12.82 -7.22
N ASP A 45 -7.75 -12.62 -8.52
CA ASP A 45 -6.80 -13.37 -9.33
C ASP A 45 -5.49 -12.62 -9.35
N THR A 46 -4.42 -13.33 -9.00
CA THR A 46 -3.08 -12.75 -8.92
C THR A 46 -2.19 -13.43 -9.96
N THR A 47 -1.71 -12.64 -10.92
CA THR A 47 -0.75 -13.10 -11.90
C THR A 47 0.64 -12.64 -11.50
N VAL A 48 1.53 -13.61 -11.32
CA VAL A 48 2.95 -13.38 -11.07
C VAL A 48 3.70 -14.02 -12.24
N SER A 49 4.20 -13.21 -13.17
CA SER A 49 4.84 -13.67 -14.40
C SER A 49 6.26 -13.13 -14.55
N ALA A 50 6.94 -13.53 -15.63
CA ALA A 50 8.24 -12.97 -16.00
C ALA A 50 8.16 -11.48 -16.41
N TYR A 51 6.96 -10.98 -16.72
CA TYR A 51 6.71 -9.61 -17.16
C TYR A 51 6.30 -8.69 -16.00
N GLY A 52 5.81 -9.25 -14.90
CA GLY A 52 5.52 -8.46 -13.70
C GLY A 52 4.52 -9.11 -12.75
N PHE A 53 3.93 -8.26 -11.92
CA PHE A 53 2.87 -8.58 -10.98
C PHE A 53 1.60 -7.84 -11.42
N ALA A 54 0.49 -8.57 -11.50
CA ALA A 54 -0.82 -8.01 -11.77
C ALA A 54 -1.89 -8.69 -10.90
N ILE A 55 -2.92 -7.93 -10.54
CA ILE A 55 -4.10 -8.38 -9.83
C ILE A 55 -5.31 -7.99 -10.67
N ALA A 56 -6.25 -8.92 -10.84
CA ALA A 56 -7.59 -8.64 -11.35
C ALA A 56 -8.62 -9.01 -10.30
N MET A 57 -9.55 -8.10 -10.00
CA MET A 57 -10.64 -8.35 -9.05
C MET A 57 -11.95 -7.75 -9.55
N PRO A 58 -13.08 -8.48 -9.48
CA PRO A 58 -14.38 -7.94 -9.83
C PRO A 58 -14.90 -6.97 -8.77
N VAL A 59 -15.39 -5.81 -9.22
CA VAL A 59 -16.05 -4.82 -8.38
C VAL A 59 -17.52 -5.21 -8.27
N ARG A 60 -17.89 -5.77 -7.12
CA ARG A 60 -19.18 -6.43 -6.88
C ARG A 60 -20.43 -5.60 -7.22
N GLN A 61 -20.34 -4.26 -7.15
CA GLN A 61 -21.48 -3.37 -7.34
C GLN A 61 -21.64 -2.85 -8.77
N SER A 62 -20.57 -2.78 -9.57
CA SER A 62 -20.61 -2.18 -10.92
C SER A 62 -20.46 -3.18 -12.06
N GLY A 63 -20.06 -4.42 -11.77
CA GLY A 63 -19.71 -5.41 -12.80
C GLY A 63 -18.39 -5.09 -13.54
N SER A 64 -17.68 -4.03 -13.13
CA SER A 64 -16.36 -3.67 -13.63
C SER A 64 -15.27 -4.54 -12.99
N LEU A 65 -14.08 -4.56 -13.59
CA LEU A 65 -12.88 -5.18 -13.07
C LEU A 65 -11.92 -4.09 -12.58
N ARG A 66 -11.35 -4.28 -11.40
CA ARG A 66 -10.20 -3.50 -10.94
C ARG A 66 -8.93 -4.26 -11.24
N LEU A 67 -8.06 -3.62 -12.01
CA LEU A 67 -6.74 -4.11 -12.38
C LEU A 67 -5.69 -3.32 -11.59
N ILE A 68 -4.75 -4.01 -10.95
CA ILE A 68 -3.62 -3.38 -10.26
C ILE A 68 -2.36 -4.07 -10.74
N GLY A 69 -1.31 -3.32 -11.06
CA GLY A 69 -0.06 -3.93 -11.46
C GLY A 69 1.11 -2.96 -11.45
N ILE A 70 2.23 -3.42 -11.99
CA ILE A 70 3.45 -2.61 -12.11
C ILE A 70 3.46 -1.97 -13.50
N VAL A 71 3.71 -0.66 -13.56
CA VAL A 71 3.91 0.07 -14.83
C VAL A 71 5.07 -0.57 -15.59
N PRO A 72 4.93 -0.91 -16.88
CA PRO A 72 6.01 -1.49 -17.67
C PRO A 72 7.27 -0.60 -17.67
N LYS A 73 8.46 -1.22 -17.62
CA LYS A 73 9.74 -0.49 -17.51
C LYS A 73 9.92 0.59 -18.58
N ALA A 74 9.40 0.35 -19.78
CA ALA A 74 9.48 1.27 -20.91
C ALA A 74 8.78 2.62 -20.63
N HIS A 75 7.82 2.66 -19.71
CA HIS A 75 6.98 3.82 -19.41
C HIS A 75 7.27 4.41 -18.02
N GLU A 76 8.23 3.87 -17.26
CA GLU A 76 8.52 4.33 -15.89
C GLU A 76 9.14 5.73 -15.82
N ALA A 77 9.75 6.19 -16.92
CA ALA A 77 10.35 7.51 -17.05
C ALA A 77 9.40 8.56 -17.64
N ASP A 78 8.21 8.16 -18.10
CA ASP A 78 7.24 9.06 -18.69
C ASP A 78 6.65 9.97 -17.61
N GLU A 79 6.55 11.27 -17.89
CA GLU A 79 5.95 12.23 -16.95
C GLU A 79 4.45 11.95 -16.74
N THR A 80 3.78 11.51 -17.80
CA THR A 80 2.37 11.14 -17.79
C THR A 80 2.17 9.81 -18.50
N ILE A 81 1.65 8.83 -17.78
CA ILE A 81 1.34 7.51 -18.32
C ILE A 81 -0.16 7.46 -18.59
N THR A 82 -0.57 7.06 -19.79
CA THR A 82 -1.97 6.79 -20.13
C THR A 82 -2.22 5.29 -20.12
N PHE A 83 -3.49 4.89 -19.95
CA PHE A 83 -3.83 3.47 -20.02
C PHE A 83 -3.52 2.90 -21.40
N GLU A 84 -3.81 3.65 -22.46
CA GLU A 84 -3.57 3.28 -23.86
C GLU A 84 -2.11 2.93 -24.13
N ALA A 85 -1.17 3.66 -23.54
CA ALA A 85 0.25 3.38 -23.67
C ALA A 85 0.64 2.01 -23.11
N ILE A 86 0.03 1.61 -21.99
CA ILE A 86 0.35 0.34 -21.30
C ILE A 86 -0.67 -0.76 -21.54
N ARG A 87 -1.72 -0.53 -22.34
CA ARG A 87 -2.87 -1.42 -22.51
C ARG A 87 -2.42 -2.82 -22.91
N ALA A 88 -1.53 -2.93 -23.90
CA ALA A 88 -1.06 -4.22 -24.39
C ALA A 88 -0.36 -5.04 -23.28
N ASP A 89 0.41 -4.37 -22.42
CA ASP A 89 1.04 -5.02 -21.26
C ASP A 89 0.01 -5.46 -20.22
N VAL A 90 -0.94 -4.58 -19.91
CA VAL A 90 -2.01 -4.88 -18.94
C VAL A 90 -2.85 -6.07 -19.41
N GLU A 91 -3.32 -6.08 -20.66
CA GLU A 91 -4.13 -7.18 -21.20
C GLU A 91 -3.35 -8.50 -21.25
N ARG A 92 -2.07 -8.46 -21.61
CA ARG A 92 -1.19 -9.63 -21.60
C ARG A 92 -0.98 -10.19 -20.19
N ASP A 93 -0.70 -9.32 -19.21
CA ASP A 93 -0.31 -9.73 -17.87
C ASP A 93 -1.53 -10.15 -17.03
N THR A 94 -2.70 -9.59 -17.30
CA THR A 94 -3.96 -9.94 -16.62
C THR A 94 -4.78 -11.01 -17.34
N GLY A 95 -4.58 -11.20 -18.64
CA GLY A 95 -5.44 -12.02 -19.49
C GLY A 95 -6.83 -11.42 -19.73
N ILE A 96 -7.02 -10.13 -19.41
CA ILE A 96 -8.29 -9.42 -19.56
C ILE A 96 -8.26 -8.61 -20.85
N LYS A 97 -9.24 -8.85 -21.72
CA LYS A 97 -9.50 -7.95 -22.85
C LYS A 97 -10.31 -6.76 -22.35
N VAL A 98 -9.76 -5.57 -22.47
CA VAL A 98 -10.37 -4.33 -21.98
C VAL A 98 -11.19 -3.68 -23.10
N ASN A 99 -12.49 -3.56 -22.88
CA ASN A 99 -13.41 -2.90 -23.80
C ASN A 99 -13.50 -1.39 -23.50
N GLU A 100 -13.56 -1.03 -22.22
CA GLU A 100 -13.72 0.35 -21.76
C GLU A 100 -12.89 0.61 -20.50
N VAL A 101 -12.34 1.81 -20.38
CA VAL A 101 -11.58 2.27 -19.20
C VAL A 101 -12.42 3.32 -18.50
N ASN A 102 -12.92 2.99 -17.32
CA ASN A 102 -13.76 3.87 -16.52
C ASN A 102 -12.90 4.82 -15.68
N TRP A 103 -11.75 4.34 -15.20
CA TRP A 103 -10.80 5.12 -14.42
C TRP A 103 -9.40 4.53 -14.51
N PHE A 104 -8.38 5.40 -14.50
CA PHE A 104 -6.97 5.00 -14.53
C PHE A 104 -6.11 5.98 -13.71
N SER A 105 -5.15 5.43 -12.97
CA SER A 105 -4.16 6.24 -12.26
C SER A 105 -2.87 5.46 -12.03
N THR A 106 -1.75 6.18 -11.98
CA THR A 106 -0.45 5.65 -11.59
C THR A 106 0.02 6.25 -10.27
N TYR A 107 0.69 5.46 -9.44
CA TYR A 107 1.20 5.89 -8.16
C TYR A 107 2.54 5.24 -7.84
N ARG A 108 3.34 5.91 -7.01
CA ARG A 108 4.58 5.34 -6.46
C ARG A 108 4.33 4.92 -5.03
N VAL A 109 4.85 3.75 -4.69
CA VAL A 109 4.75 3.24 -3.33
C VAL A 109 5.90 3.79 -2.52
N HIS A 110 5.58 4.29 -1.33
CA HIS A 110 6.56 4.75 -0.36
C HIS A 110 6.46 3.87 0.90
N HIS A 111 7.59 3.67 1.57
CA HIS A 111 7.63 3.02 2.87
C HIS A 111 8.37 3.94 3.83
N ARG A 112 7.67 4.54 4.79
CA ARG A 112 8.24 5.51 5.74
C ARG A 112 7.54 5.43 7.08
N VAL A 113 8.28 5.70 8.15
CA VAL A 113 7.75 5.82 9.52
C VAL A 113 8.25 7.12 10.11
N ALA A 114 7.38 7.86 10.79
CA ALA A 114 7.77 9.03 11.55
C ALA A 114 8.69 8.63 12.69
N GLU A 115 9.72 9.42 12.97
CA GLU A 115 10.64 9.16 14.08
C GLU A 115 9.93 9.21 15.43
N ARG A 116 8.86 10.00 15.51
CA ARG A 116 8.00 10.17 16.68
C ARG A 116 6.55 10.17 16.28
N PHE A 117 5.72 9.55 17.11
CA PHE A 117 4.26 9.55 17.00
C PHE A 117 3.64 10.54 17.98
N ARG A 118 4.43 11.09 18.91
CA ARG A 118 3.97 12.12 19.85
C ARG A 118 5.01 13.22 20.06
N VAL A 119 4.52 14.46 20.10
CA VAL A 119 5.26 15.63 20.60
C VAL A 119 4.34 16.43 21.52
N GLY A 120 4.59 16.36 22.83
CA GLY A 120 3.75 17.02 23.83
C GLY A 120 2.29 16.55 23.77
N ARG A 121 1.40 17.44 23.30
CA ARG A 121 -0.05 17.20 23.16
C ARG A 121 -0.49 16.93 21.70
N VAL A 122 0.48 16.72 20.81
CA VAL A 122 0.23 16.41 19.40
C VAL A 122 0.58 14.95 19.13
N PHE A 123 -0.30 14.27 18.40
CA PHE A 123 -0.20 12.85 18.07
C PHE A 123 -0.35 12.64 16.56
N LEU A 124 0.47 11.75 16.00
CA LEU A 124 0.37 11.30 14.61
C LEU A 124 -0.25 9.91 14.58
N CYS A 125 -1.23 9.69 13.69
CA CYS A 125 -1.85 8.38 13.44
C CYS A 125 -2.10 8.16 11.94
N GLY A 126 -2.20 6.90 11.51
CA GLY A 126 -2.40 6.58 10.08
C GLY A 126 -1.27 7.10 9.20
N ASP A 127 -1.59 7.60 8.00
CA ASP A 127 -0.59 8.01 7.01
C ASP A 127 0.29 9.20 7.46
N ALA A 128 -0.14 9.92 8.50
CA ALA A 128 0.69 10.93 9.14
C ALA A 128 1.88 10.30 9.90
N GLY A 129 1.67 9.14 10.51
CA GLY A 129 2.68 8.41 11.30
C GLY A 129 3.48 7.39 10.50
N HIS A 130 2.87 6.73 9.52
CA HIS A 130 3.56 5.73 8.68
C HIS A 130 2.84 5.53 7.35
N ILE A 131 3.60 5.22 6.31
CA ILE A 131 3.10 4.79 5.00
C ILE A 131 3.85 3.55 4.59
N HIS A 132 3.19 2.60 3.94
CA HIS A 132 3.81 1.34 3.53
C HIS A 132 3.17 0.82 2.23
N SER A 133 3.74 -0.28 1.71
CA SER A 133 3.21 -0.89 0.50
C SER A 133 1.74 -1.32 0.67
N PRO A 134 0.88 -1.10 -0.34
CA PRO A 134 -0.47 -1.62 -0.34
C PRO A 134 -0.52 -3.15 -0.43
N ALA A 135 0.63 -3.83 -0.58
CA ALA A 135 0.72 -5.28 -0.46
C ALA A 135 0.04 -5.79 0.82
N GLY A 136 -1.09 -6.48 0.65
CA GLY A 136 -1.90 -7.01 1.75
C GLY A 136 -3.02 -6.09 2.27
N GLY A 137 -3.26 -4.92 1.65
CA GLY A 137 -4.38 -4.04 2.00
C GLY A 137 -4.34 -3.48 3.42
N GLN A 138 -3.15 -3.40 4.02
CA GLN A 138 -2.99 -3.13 5.47
C GLN A 138 -3.01 -1.64 5.85
N GLY A 139 -2.95 -0.71 4.88
CA GLY A 139 -2.78 0.73 5.16
C GLY A 139 -3.90 1.31 6.02
N MET A 140 -5.13 1.24 5.51
CA MET A 140 -6.31 1.70 6.24
C MET A 140 -6.52 0.94 7.56
N ASN A 141 -6.29 -0.38 7.56
CA ASN A 141 -6.43 -1.20 8.77
C ASN A 141 -5.48 -0.77 9.88
N THR A 142 -4.24 -0.44 9.52
CA THR A 142 -3.24 0.00 10.49
C THR A 142 -3.57 1.38 11.05
N GLY A 143 -4.01 2.32 10.19
CA GLY A 143 -4.47 3.64 10.63
C GLY A 143 -5.68 3.57 11.56
N MET A 144 -6.64 2.69 11.29
CA MET A 144 -7.75 2.42 12.21
C MET A 144 -7.25 1.86 13.55
N GLY A 145 -6.28 0.94 13.52
CA GLY A 145 -5.63 0.41 14.72
C GLY A 145 -4.96 1.50 15.57
N ASP A 146 -4.29 2.47 14.92
CA ASP A 146 -3.71 3.62 15.61
C ASP A 146 -4.78 4.49 16.27
N ALA A 147 -5.86 4.79 15.54
CA ALA A 147 -6.96 5.62 16.03
C ALA A 147 -7.68 4.96 17.21
N VAL A 148 -7.95 3.66 17.13
CA VAL A 148 -8.54 2.88 18.23
C VAL A 148 -7.61 2.89 19.44
N ASN A 149 -6.32 2.63 19.26
CA ASN A 149 -5.35 2.64 20.37
C ASN A 149 -5.26 4.01 21.05
N LEU A 150 -5.20 5.10 20.27
CA LEU A 150 -5.11 6.45 20.81
C LEU A 150 -6.42 6.93 21.45
N GLY A 151 -7.56 6.62 20.83
CA GLY A 151 -8.86 7.19 21.17
C GLY A 151 -9.27 6.94 22.62
N TRP A 152 -9.16 5.69 23.09
CA TRP A 152 -9.53 5.37 24.47
C TRP A 152 -8.55 5.96 25.50
N LYS A 153 -7.25 5.98 25.19
CA LYS A 153 -6.21 6.57 26.06
C LYS A 153 -6.43 8.07 26.21
N LEU A 154 -6.70 8.75 25.09
CA LEU A 154 -6.98 10.17 25.08
C LEU A 154 -8.25 10.51 25.84
N ALA A 155 -9.32 9.75 25.64
CA ALA A 155 -10.57 9.93 26.38
C ALA A 155 -10.37 9.75 27.89
N ALA A 156 -9.67 8.68 28.31
CA ALA A 156 -9.41 8.41 29.72
C ALA A 156 -8.62 9.54 30.41
N VAL A 157 -7.59 10.08 29.75
CA VAL A 157 -6.79 11.18 30.31
C VAL A 157 -7.57 12.50 30.32
N VAL A 158 -8.26 12.86 29.24
CA VAL A 158 -9.06 14.11 29.17
C VAL A 158 -10.19 14.11 30.19
N GLN A 159 -10.78 12.94 30.47
CA GLN A 159 -11.86 12.79 31.44
C GLN A 159 -11.35 12.59 32.88
N GLY A 160 -10.04 12.70 33.12
CA GLY A 160 -9.44 12.56 34.46
C GLY A 160 -9.49 11.15 35.04
N ARG A 161 -9.77 10.12 34.21
CA ARG A 161 -9.85 8.72 34.62
C ARG A 161 -8.52 7.96 34.52
N ALA A 162 -7.48 8.60 33.97
CA ALA A 162 -6.14 8.04 33.85
C ALA A 162 -5.07 9.14 33.91
N ASP A 163 -3.86 8.76 34.34
CA ASP A 163 -2.67 9.60 34.33
C ASP A 163 -2.19 9.86 32.88
N GLN A 164 -1.56 11.01 32.62
CA GLN A 164 -0.96 11.33 31.32
C GLN A 164 0.06 10.28 30.84
N ARG A 165 0.69 9.54 31.76
CA ARG A 165 1.56 8.40 31.47
C ARG A 165 0.90 7.33 30.61
N LEU A 166 -0.43 7.21 30.65
CA LEU A 166 -1.15 6.31 29.74
C LEU A 166 -0.97 6.71 28.27
N LEU A 167 -0.92 8.01 27.97
CA LEU A 167 -0.64 8.49 26.61
C LEU A 167 0.82 8.29 26.21
N ASP A 168 1.74 8.13 27.17
CA ASP A 168 3.16 7.88 26.87
C ASP A 168 3.33 6.47 26.27
N SER A 169 2.39 5.55 26.51
CA SER A 169 2.43 4.21 25.95
C SER A 169 2.04 4.16 24.46
N TYR A 170 1.40 5.21 23.93
CA TYR A 170 0.94 5.24 22.53
C TYR A 170 2.09 5.07 21.52
N GLU A 171 3.13 5.90 21.63
CA GLU A 171 4.25 5.89 20.70
C GLU A 171 5.00 4.54 20.68
N PRO A 172 5.50 3.99 21.80
CA PRO A 172 6.27 2.74 21.78
C PRO A 172 5.43 1.56 21.27
N GLU A 173 4.13 1.50 21.56
CA GLU A 173 3.25 0.44 21.06
C GLU A 173 3.06 0.52 19.54
N ARG A 174 2.81 1.72 19.00
CA ARG A 174 2.43 1.90 17.59
C ARG A 174 3.62 2.06 16.66
N ILE A 175 4.71 2.68 17.10
CA ILE A 175 5.93 2.80 16.28
C ILE A 175 6.60 1.43 16.08
N ALA A 176 6.58 0.57 17.10
CA ALA A 176 7.09 -0.80 16.99
C ALA A 176 6.26 -1.64 16.02
N PHE A 177 4.93 -1.50 16.09
CA PHE A 177 4.03 -2.14 15.12
C PHE A 177 4.30 -1.67 13.69
N ALA A 178 4.37 -0.36 13.47
CA ALA A 178 4.61 0.23 12.15
C ALA A 178 5.95 -0.21 11.54
N ARG A 179 7.03 -0.23 12.35
CA ARG A 179 8.34 -0.70 11.88
C ARG A 179 8.32 -2.17 11.49
N LYS A 180 7.75 -3.04 12.34
CA LYS A 180 7.63 -4.48 12.05
C LYS A 180 6.77 -4.76 10.82
N LEU A 181 5.71 -3.99 10.63
CA LEU A 181 4.87 -4.07 9.43
C LEU A 181 5.68 -3.70 8.19
N ILE A 182 6.47 -2.63 8.22
CA ILE A 182 7.31 -2.25 7.08
C ILE A 182 8.38 -3.28 6.80
N GLU A 183 9.11 -3.77 7.81
CA GLU A 183 10.16 -4.79 7.61
C GLU A 183 9.60 -6.07 6.94
N SER A 184 8.43 -6.52 7.41
CA SER A 184 7.79 -7.73 6.86
C SER A 184 7.20 -7.50 5.47
N THR A 185 6.50 -6.38 5.24
CA THR A 185 5.87 -6.08 3.95
C THR A 185 6.89 -5.70 2.89
N ASP A 186 7.98 -5.04 3.25
CA ASP A 186 9.03 -4.61 2.32
C ASP A 186 9.79 -5.80 1.71
N THR A 187 10.18 -6.77 2.54
CA THR A 187 10.86 -7.98 2.06
C THR A 187 9.98 -8.79 1.10
N ALA A 188 8.73 -9.05 1.51
CA ALA A 188 7.78 -9.81 0.70
C ALA A 188 7.43 -9.07 -0.60
N PHE A 189 7.20 -7.75 -0.52
CA PHE A 189 6.82 -6.96 -1.68
C PHE A 189 7.96 -6.83 -2.67
N ARG A 190 9.19 -6.53 -2.25
CA ARG A 190 10.37 -6.56 -3.14
C ARG A 190 10.51 -7.92 -3.79
N PHE A 191 10.28 -9.00 -3.05
CA PHE A 191 10.36 -10.34 -3.62
C PHE A 191 9.26 -10.60 -4.65
N ILE A 192 8.06 -10.03 -4.53
CA ILE A 192 6.93 -10.19 -5.46
C ILE A 192 7.07 -9.26 -6.68
N THR A 193 7.57 -8.04 -6.49
CA THR A 193 7.68 -7.02 -7.54
C THR A 193 9.04 -7.02 -8.25
N SER A 194 10.01 -7.79 -7.75
CA SER A 194 11.32 -7.93 -8.39
C SER A 194 11.19 -8.43 -9.82
N ARG A 195 11.86 -7.73 -10.73
CA ARG A 195 12.03 -8.06 -12.15
C ARG A 195 13.31 -8.87 -12.44
N SER A 196 14.03 -9.30 -11.40
CA SER A 196 15.26 -10.07 -11.59
C SER A 196 14.95 -11.38 -12.31
N ARG A 197 15.67 -11.67 -13.41
CA ARG A 197 15.51 -12.92 -14.18
C ARG A 197 15.73 -14.17 -13.33
N LEU A 198 16.59 -14.06 -12.30
CA LEU A 198 16.84 -15.13 -11.32
C LEU A 198 15.64 -15.34 -10.39
N VAL A 199 15.00 -14.28 -9.93
CA VAL A 199 13.76 -14.36 -9.13
C VAL A 199 12.61 -14.87 -9.99
N GLY A 200 12.53 -14.46 -11.26
CA GLY A 200 11.58 -15.01 -12.24
C GLY A 200 11.77 -16.51 -12.47
N LEU A 201 13.01 -16.99 -12.59
CA LEU A 201 13.32 -18.42 -12.68
C LEU A 201 12.95 -19.16 -11.39
N PHE A 202 13.30 -18.60 -10.22
CA PHE A 202 12.98 -19.19 -8.93
C PHE A 202 11.46 -19.32 -8.74
N ARG A 203 10.68 -18.28 -9.06
CA ARG A 203 9.20 -18.33 -9.02
C ARG A 203 8.63 -19.37 -9.99
N ARG A 204 9.21 -19.50 -11.19
CA ARG A 204 8.74 -20.45 -12.22
C ARG A 204 8.98 -21.91 -11.84
N TYR A 205 10.04 -22.21 -11.07
CA TYR A 205 10.46 -23.60 -10.81
C TYR A 205 10.31 -24.08 -9.36
N LEU A 206 10.32 -23.17 -8.36
CA LEU A 206 10.36 -23.55 -6.94
C LEU A 206 9.07 -23.24 -6.17
N MET A 207 8.31 -22.20 -6.53
CA MET A 207 7.01 -21.91 -5.88
C MET A 207 5.99 -23.07 -5.95
N PRO A 208 5.85 -23.81 -7.07
CA PRO A 208 4.90 -24.93 -7.15
C PRO A 208 5.25 -26.13 -6.26
N LYS A 209 6.49 -26.21 -5.75
CA LYS A 209 6.97 -27.33 -4.92
C LYS A 209 6.89 -27.09 -3.41
N ILE A 210 6.63 -25.85 -2.99
CA ILE A 210 6.55 -25.46 -1.57
C ILE A 210 5.08 -25.35 -1.10
N LEU A 211 4.14 -25.27 -2.05
CA LEU A 211 2.69 -25.15 -1.82
C LEU A 211 1.90 -26.45 -2.08
N ASN A 212 2.60 -27.58 -2.24
CA ASN A 212 2.04 -28.94 -2.28
C ASN A 212 2.50 -29.73 -1.05
#